data_AF-A0A7C9CWZ3-F1
#
_entry.id   AF-A0A7C9CWZ3-F1
#
_cell.length_a   1.000
_cell.length_b   1.000
_cell.length_c   1.000
_cell.angle_alpha   90.00
_cell.angle_beta   90.00
_cell.angle_gamma   90.00
#
_symmetry.space_group_name_H-M   'P 1'
#
loop_
_entity.id
_entity.type
_entity.pdbx_description
1 polymer ?
#
loop_
_entity_poly.entity_id
_entity_poly.type
_entity_poly.pdbx_seq_one_letter_code
_entity_poly.pdbx_strand_id
1 'polypeptide(L)'
;RGVMEFVVEEGKEVHSECSTLILPALSIGNVGQLAVDLLISSTQAQRIGFLDDPYVLPCVGNDAFGPVPQGELALPLEAYESASNRLSFVQQRSPVVKGMMIQFAHNLADRSEER
;
A
#
# COMPACT_ATOMS: atom_id res chain seq x y z
N ARG A 1 -6.10 -21.44 3.71
CA ARG A 1 -6.15 -20.24 4.57
C ARG A 1 -4.99 -19.38 4.09
N GLY A 2 -5.28 -18.32 3.32
CA GLY A 2 -4.23 -17.55 2.66
C GLY A 2 -3.65 -16.51 3.62
N VAL A 3 -2.34 -16.40 3.63
CA VAL A 3 -1.55 -15.44 4.39
C VAL A 3 -1.27 -14.25 3.47
N MET A 4 -1.17 -13.04 4.04
CA MET A 4 -0.73 -11.87 3.29
C MET A 4 0.76 -11.97 2.98
N GLU A 5 1.15 -11.77 1.73
CA GLU A 5 2.55 -11.76 1.30
C GLU A 5 2.96 -10.35 0.88
N PHE A 6 4.19 -9.95 1.24
CA PHE A 6 4.78 -8.71 0.73
C PHE A 6 5.75 -9.04 -0.38
N VAL A 7 5.49 -8.50 -1.56
CA VAL A 7 6.32 -8.70 -2.75
C VAL A 7 7.07 -7.40 -3.01
N VAL A 8 8.38 -7.42 -2.83
CA VAL A 8 9.25 -6.28 -3.15
C VAL A 8 9.31 -6.13 -4.67
N GLU A 9 9.19 -4.90 -5.15
CA GLU A 9 9.29 -4.58 -6.56
C GLU A 9 10.72 -4.76 -7.07
N GLU A 10 10.88 -5.26 -8.30
CA GLU A 10 12.20 -5.60 -8.84
C GLU A 10 13.12 -4.37 -8.88
N GLY A 11 14.32 -4.50 -8.32
CA GLY A 11 15.29 -3.40 -8.23
C GLY A 11 14.99 -2.35 -7.15
N LYS A 12 13.99 -2.57 -6.29
CA LYS A 12 13.73 -1.73 -5.10
C LYS A 12 14.27 -2.40 -3.84
N GLU A 13 14.64 -1.55 -2.88
CA GLU A 13 15.06 -1.96 -1.54
C GLU A 13 14.14 -1.33 -0.50
N VAL A 14 13.93 -2.04 0.61
CA VAL A 14 13.16 -1.53 1.76
C VAL A 14 14.11 -0.74 2.65
N HIS A 15 13.76 0.51 2.95
CA HIS A 15 14.61 1.39 3.75
C HIS A 15 14.37 1.16 5.24
N SER A 16 15.40 0.67 5.96
CA SER A 16 15.36 0.46 7.41
C SER A 16 15.14 1.76 8.22
N GLU A 17 15.39 2.91 7.62
CA GLU A 17 15.22 4.23 8.23
C GLU A 17 13.75 4.65 8.39
N CYS A 18 12.85 4.07 7.59
CA CYS A 18 11.42 4.37 7.62
C CYS A 18 10.75 3.67 8.81
N SER A 19 10.60 4.39 9.92
CA SER A 19 10.10 3.81 11.19
C SER A 19 8.59 3.95 11.40
N THR A 20 7.91 4.75 10.58
CA THR A 20 6.48 5.06 10.75
C THR A 20 5.69 4.60 9.55
N LEU A 21 4.70 3.73 9.79
CA LEU A 21 3.78 3.25 8.77
C LEU A 21 2.45 4.03 8.84
N ILE A 22 2.01 4.57 7.70
CA ILE A 22 0.72 5.21 7.52
C ILE A 22 -0.21 4.27 6.75
N LEU A 23 -1.32 3.90 7.40
CA LEU A 23 -2.36 3.05 6.84
C LEU A 23 -3.65 3.85 6.65
N PRO A 24 -4.28 3.82 5.46
CA PRO A 24 -5.52 4.52 5.22
C PRO A 24 -6.68 3.79 5.90
N ALA A 25 -7.54 4.53 6.59
CA ALA A 25 -8.82 4.00 7.04
C ALA A 25 -9.80 3.90 5.85
N LEU A 26 -10.44 2.74 5.70
CA LEU A 26 -11.55 2.57 4.77
C LEU A 26 -12.79 3.26 5.35
N SER A 27 -13.12 4.43 4.81
CA SER A 27 -14.14 5.32 5.38
C SER A 27 -15.04 5.93 4.30
N ILE A 28 -16.07 6.66 4.76
CA ILE A 28 -17.01 7.34 3.88
C ILE A 28 -16.25 8.33 2.99
N GLY A 29 -16.46 8.23 1.68
CA GLY A 29 -15.83 9.12 0.70
C GLY A 29 -14.35 8.84 0.46
N ASN A 30 -13.82 7.68 0.90
CA ASN A 30 -12.44 7.27 0.69
C ASN A 30 -11.40 8.27 1.20
N VAL A 31 -11.74 9.03 2.24
CA VAL A 31 -10.91 10.16 2.72
C VAL A 31 -9.51 9.70 3.12
N GLY A 32 -9.38 8.54 3.76
CA GLY A 32 -8.08 7.98 4.13
C GLY A 32 -7.21 7.67 2.91
N GLN A 33 -7.79 7.08 1.87
CA GLN A 33 -7.08 6.71 0.65
C GLN A 33 -6.66 7.94 -0.15
N LEU A 34 -7.54 8.94 -0.28
CA LEU A 34 -7.22 10.21 -0.94
C LEU A 34 -6.16 11.01 -0.18
N ALA A 35 -6.16 10.95 1.17
CA ALA A 35 -5.11 11.56 1.97
C ALA A 35 -3.75 10.87 1.72
N VAL A 36 -3.73 9.54 1.62
CA VAL A 36 -2.53 8.79 1.28
C VAL A 36 -2.06 9.10 -0.15
N ASP A 37 -2.96 9.25 -1.13
CA ASP A 37 -2.58 9.67 -2.49
C ASP A 37 -1.83 11.01 -2.48
N LEU A 38 -2.35 11.99 -1.74
CA LEU A 38 -1.70 13.30 -1.59
C LEU A 38 -0.35 13.20 -0.88
N LEU A 39 -0.24 12.38 0.16
CA LEU A 39 1.01 12.19 0.89
C LEU A 39 2.08 11.52 0.01
N ILE A 40 1.73 10.47 -0.74
CA ILE A 40 2.63 9.81 -1.68
C ILE A 40 3.12 10.81 -2.73
N SER A 41 2.18 11.54 -3.36
CA SER A 41 2.52 12.51 -4.40
C SER A 41 3.36 13.68 -3.89
N SER A 42 3.08 14.21 -2.70
CA SER A 42 3.76 15.39 -2.16
C SER A 42 5.13 15.09 -1.55
N THR A 43 5.30 13.89 -0.98
CA THR A 43 6.58 13.42 -0.42
C THR A 43 7.47 12.73 -1.47
N GLN A 44 6.99 12.64 -2.71
CA GLN A 44 7.65 11.91 -3.81
C GLN A 44 7.99 10.46 -3.42
N ALA A 45 7.13 9.84 -2.61
CA ALA A 45 7.34 8.49 -2.13
C ALA A 45 7.40 7.53 -3.32
N GLN A 46 8.34 6.59 -3.26
CA GLN A 46 8.56 5.61 -4.32
C GLN A 46 7.87 4.31 -3.95
N ARG A 47 7.25 3.65 -4.93
CA ARG A 47 6.73 2.31 -4.71
C ARG A 47 7.91 1.37 -4.43
N ILE A 48 7.76 0.55 -3.39
CA ILE A 48 8.75 -0.44 -2.97
C ILE A 48 8.23 -1.86 -3.15
N GLY A 49 6.93 -2.04 -3.37
CA GLY A 49 6.33 -3.36 -3.50
C GLY A 49 4.81 -3.36 -3.33
N PHE A 50 4.28 -4.55 -3.14
CA PHE A 50 2.86 -4.85 -3.14
C PHE A 50 2.51 -5.80 -2.00
N LEU A 51 1.30 -5.69 -1.45
CA LEU A 51 0.77 -6.66 -0.50
C LEU A 51 -0.25 -7.54 -1.23
N ASP A 52 0.04 -8.82 -1.36
CA ASP A 52 -0.91 -9.80 -1.88
C ASP A 52 -1.70 -10.37 -0.71
N ASP A 53 -3.03 -10.14 -0.69
CA ASP A 53 -3.91 -10.62 0.36
C ASP A 53 -5.20 -11.22 -0.25
N PRO A 54 -5.57 -12.46 0.13
CA PRO A 54 -6.73 -13.15 -0.46
C PRO A 54 -8.08 -12.49 -0.12
N TYR A 55 -8.11 -11.57 0.84
CA TYR A 55 -9.30 -10.87 1.30
C TYR A 55 -9.44 -9.48 0.72
N VAL A 56 -8.60 -9.07 -0.23
CA VAL A 56 -8.76 -7.82 -0.98
C VAL A 56 -9.23 -8.10 -2.40
N LEU A 57 -10.21 -7.35 -2.88
CA LEU A 57 -10.72 -7.56 -4.25
C LEU A 57 -9.65 -7.20 -5.29
N PRO A 58 -9.47 -8.00 -6.36
CA PRO A 58 -8.51 -7.68 -7.40
C PRO A 58 -8.94 -6.42 -8.16
N CYS A 59 -7.98 -5.56 -8.46
CA CYS A 59 -8.13 -4.42 -9.36
C CYS A 59 -6.81 -4.15 -10.06
N VAL A 60 -6.87 -3.55 -11.25
CA VAL A 60 -5.72 -3.09 -12.01
C VAL A 60 -6.01 -1.71 -12.57
N GLY A 61 -5.03 -0.83 -12.51
CA GLY A 61 -5.10 0.53 -13.05
C GLY A 61 -3.82 0.92 -13.77
N ASN A 62 -3.84 2.11 -14.37
CA ASN A 62 -2.64 2.75 -14.93
C ASN A 62 -1.78 3.38 -13.82
N ASP A 63 -0.61 3.91 -14.17
CA ASP A 63 0.27 4.63 -13.25
C ASP A 63 -0.51 5.66 -12.43
N ALA A 64 -0.50 5.50 -11.11
CA ALA A 64 -1.30 6.34 -10.23
C ALA A 64 -0.59 7.65 -9.83
N PHE A 65 0.73 7.65 -9.88
CA PHE A 65 1.57 8.75 -9.40
C PHE A 65 2.60 9.15 -10.44
N GLY A 66 2.96 10.44 -10.44
CA GLY A 66 3.95 11.00 -11.33
C GLY A 66 3.34 11.77 -12.51
N PRO A 67 4.09 12.72 -13.10
CA PRO A 67 3.59 13.57 -14.17
C PRO A 67 3.55 12.88 -15.53
N VAL A 68 4.29 11.77 -15.69
CA VAL A 68 4.43 11.03 -16.95
C VAL A 68 4.20 9.54 -16.66
N PRO A 69 3.20 8.90 -17.27
CA PRO A 69 2.97 7.46 -17.14
C PRO A 69 4.21 6.66 -17.54
N GLN A 70 4.66 5.74 -16.68
CA GLN A 70 5.78 4.85 -16.95
C GLN A 70 5.33 3.48 -17.48
N GLY A 71 4.01 3.23 -17.51
CA GLY A 71 3.43 1.95 -17.88
C GLY A 71 3.41 0.96 -16.71
N GLU A 72 3.53 1.43 -15.48
CA GLU A 72 3.44 0.61 -14.29
C GLU A 72 1.98 0.39 -13.89
N LEU A 73 1.64 -0.87 -13.60
CA LEU A 73 0.30 -1.22 -13.15
C LEU A 73 0.09 -0.78 -11.71
N ALA A 74 -1.01 -0.07 -11.46
CA ALA A 74 -1.51 0.16 -10.12
C ALA A 74 -2.27 -1.09 -9.63
N LEU A 75 -1.86 -1.62 -8.48
CA LEU A 75 -2.41 -2.82 -7.86
C LEU A 75 -3.31 -2.51 -6.63
N PRO A 76 -4.05 -3.50 -6.09
CA PRO A 76 -5.00 -3.30 -4.99
C PRO A 76 -4.39 -2.73 -3.71
N LEU A 77 -3.21 -3.23 -3.34
CA LEU A 77 -2.45 -2.82 -2.17
C LEU A 77 -0.99 -2.61 -2.55
N GLU A 78 -0.55 -1.37 -2.44
CA GLU A 78 0.77 -0.93 -2.84
C GLU A 78 1.49 -0.33 -1.65
N ALA A 79 2.77 -0.66 -1.46
CA ALA A 79 3.61 -0.09 -0.41
C ALA A 79 4.55 0.96 -1.02
N TYR A 80 4.61 2.12 -0.39
CA TYR A 80 5.46 3.24 -0.77
C TYR A 80 6.34 3.68 0.38
N GLU A 81 7.52 4.23 0.06
CA GLU A 81 8.40 4.83 1.05
C GLU A 81 8.91 6.19 0.62
N SER A 82 9.05 7.07 1.61
CA SER A 82 9.76 8.33 1.50
C SER A 82 10.92 8.33 2.49
N ALA A 83 12.11 7.92 2.03
CA ALA A 83 13.30 7.83 2.86
C ALA A 83 13.68 9.18 3.49
N SER A 84 13.48 10.28 2.75
CA SER A 84 13.72 11.65 3.24
C SER A 84 12.82 12.03 4.43
N ASN A 85 11.59 11.52 4.45
CA ASN A 85 10.62 11.77 5.53
C ASN A 85 10.58 10.64 6.57
N ARG A 86 11.29 9.52 6.33
CA ARG A 86 11.27 8.31 7.17
C ARG A 86 9.86 7.72 7.32
N LEU A 87 9.06 7.80 6.26
CA LEU A 87 7.67 7.35 6.24
C LEU A 87 7.49 6.20 5.26
N SER A 88 6.68 5.23 5.66
CA SER A 88 6.12 4.20 4.79
C SER A 88 4.61 4.40 4.69
N PHE A 89 4.05 4.10 3.52
CA PHE A 89 2.62 4.21 3.25
C PHE A 89 2.13 2.90 2.65
N VAL A 90 0.92 2.49 3.01
CA VAL A 90 0.16 1.52 2.21
C VAL A 90 -0.94 2.28 1.51
N GLN A 91 -1.08 2.11 0.20
CA GLN A 91 -2.26 2.57 -0.51
C GLN A 91 -3.19 1.39 -0.80
N GLN A 92 -4.49 1.57 -0.51
CA GLN A 92 -5.52 0.57 -0.76
C GLN A 92 -6.55 1.07 -1.78
N ARG A 93 -6.54 0.49 -2.98
CA ARG A 93 -7.39 0.92 -4.11
C ARG A 93 -8.71 0.18 -4.20
N SER A 94 -8.78 -1.05 -3.69
CA SER A 94 -9.98 -1.88 -3.72
C SER A 94 -10.46 -2.24 -2.32
N PRO A 95 -11.76 -2.53 -2.15
CA PRO A 95 -12.29 -2.86 -0.84
C PRO A 95 -11.91 -4.27 -0.43
N VAL A 96 -11.93 -4.50 0.88
CA VAL A 96 -11.85 -5.84 1.47
C VAL A 96 -13.13 -6.62 1.14
N VAL A 97 -12.97 -7.92 0.89
CA VAL A 97 -14.06 -8.87 0.69
C VAL A 97 -15.04 -8.80 1.87
N LYS A 98 -16.33 -8.71 1.54
CA LYS A 98 -17.39 -8.58 2.55
C LYS A 98 -17.32 -9.72 3.58
N GLY A 99 -17.24 -9.34 4.86
CA GLY A 99 -17.16 -10.29 5.98
C GLY A 99 -15.75 -10.75 6.33
N MET A 100 -14.71 -10.30 5.62
CA MET A 100 -13.32 -10.71 5.85
C MET A 100 -12.47 -9.62 6.51
N MET A 101 -13.08 -8.52 6.98
CA MET A 101 -12.38 -7.37 7.59
C MET A 101 -11.47 -7.77 8.75
N ILE A 102 -11.91 -8.71 9.59
CA ILE A 102 -11.14 -9.15 10.76
C ILE A 102 -9.92 -9.95 10.30
N GLN A 103 -10.09 -10.84 9.33
CA GLN A 103 -9.00 -11.65 8.78
C GLN A 103 -7.97 -10.77 8.05
N PHE A 104 -8.43 -9.80 7.27
CA PHE A 104 -7.57 -8.79 6.66
C PHE A 104 -6.79 -7.99 7.71
N ALA A 105 -7.46 -7.54 8.77
CA ALA A 105 -6.81 -6.79 9.84
C ALA A 105 -5.76 -7.62 10.60
N HIS A 106 -6.02 -8.92 10.84
CA HIS A 106 -5.03 -9.83 11.41
C HIS A 106 -3.82 -9.99 10.50
N ASN A 107 -4.05 -10.30 9.22
CA ASN A 107 -2.97 -10.43 8.25
C ASN A 107 -2.09 -9.17 8.17
N LEU A 108 -2.73 -7.98 8.18
CA LEU A 108 -2.02 -6.70 8.14
C LEU A 108 -1.22 -6.42 9.42
N ALA A 109 -1.77 -6.75 10.59
CA ALA A 109 -1.08 -6.61 11.87
C ALA A 109 0.14 -7.52 11.95
N ASP A 110 -0.03 -8.82 11.66
CA ASP A 110 1.05 -9.81 11.68
C ASP A 110 2.21 -9.37 10.76
N ARG A 111 1.88 -8.93 9.54
CA ARG A 111 2.89 -8.44 8.57
C ARG A 111 3.57 -7.15 9.00
N SER A 112 2.90 -6.28 9.77
CA SER A 112 3.51 -5.04 10.27
C SER A 112 4.55 -5.28 11.37
N GLU A 113 4.45 -6.41 12.08
CA GLU A 113 5.39 -6.81 13.13
C GLU A 113 6.65 -7.50 12.55
N GLU A 114 6.55 -8.11 11.37
CA GLU A 114 7.62 -8.87 10.70
C GLU A 114 8.62 -8.01 9.90
N ARG A 115 8.61 -6.69 10.11
CA ARG A 115 9.43 -5.75 9.34
C ARG A 115 10.94 -5.86 9.58
#